data_AF-A0A0D6A3C9-F1
#
_entry.id   AF-A0A0D6A3C9-F1
#
_cell.length_a   1.000
_cell.length_b   1.000
_cell.length_c   1.000
_cell.angle_alpha   90.00
_cell.angle_beta   90.00
_cell.angle_gamma   90.00
#
_symmetry.space_group_name_H-M   'P 1'
#
loop_
_entity.id
_entity.type
_entity.pdbx_description
1 polymer ?
#
loop_
_entity_poly.entity_id
_entity_poly.type
_entity_poly.pdbx_seq_one_letter_code
_entity_poly.pdbx_strand_id
1 'polypeptide(L)'
;MSEMNNDEIKIIEAILNSSKVHYSDIANLIGKSRKTIAKYLDNIANYVEHFDVSLIRKRNVGIYFEGNISKLSESIQENNILKFNISKQRSLDLLTELLITNKAITVQELADKFFISRSTLENNLKAVKGFLNKFGASLLTTKEGIVIVASEREKRRLMSELISLYWGDDYLNKERQLQMKDAQDVSTNISVFFSPETLIKVLNALNQFKKISGLKMSDYEYQSLAIHLTIAIERIKRNEVIKFSSKNSVLEKNTLILIKVIEKEFGIKLPKDEKQYLNIHILAIQSSLTTNE
;
A
#
# COMPACT_ATOMS: atom_id res chain seq x y z
N MET A 1 16.13 -21.78 13.40
CA MET A 1 16.05 -22.16 11.97
C MET A 1 16.94 -21.22 11.20
N SER A 2 17.93 -21.72 10.45
CA SER A 2 18.71 -20.84 9.57
C SER A 2 17.78 -20.31 8.48
N GLU A 3 17.69 -19.00 8.36
CA GLU A 3 16.87 -18.34 7.36
C GLU A 3 17.40 -18.72 5.96
N MET A 4 16.58 -19.40 5.16
CA MET A 4 16.93 -19.76 3.78
C MET A 4 17.01 -18.51 2.91
N ASN A 5 18.09 -18.39 2.14
CA ASN A 5 18.25 -17.27 1.23
C ASN A 5 17.38 -17.43 -0.03
N ASN A 6 17.22 -16.34 -0.80
CA ASN A 6 16.32 -16.34 -1.95
C ASN A 6 16.79 -17.24 -3.11
N ASP A 7 18.10 -17.44 -3.26
CA ASP A 7 18.67 -18.33 -4.28
C ASP A 7 18.47 -19.81 -3.90
N GLU A 8 18.51 -20.15 -2.61
CA GLU A 8 18.20 -21.50 -2.11
C GLU A 8 16.74 -21.87 -2.38
N ILE A 9 15.78 -20.96 -2.14
CA ILE A 9 14.36 -21.21 -2.45
C ILE A 9 14.16 -21.46 -3.94
N LYS A 10 14.76 -20.63 -4.82
CA LYS A 10 14.69 -20.83 -6.27
C LYS A 10 15.22 -22.19 -6.71
N ILE A 11 16.27 -22.70 -6.06
CA ILE A 11 16.80 -24.04 -6.33
C ILE A 11 15.78 -25.11 -5.93
N ILE A 12 15.18 -25.00 -4.73
CA ILE A 12 14.14 -25.95 -4.28
C ILE A 12 12.96 -25.97 -5.26
N GLU A 13 12.45 -24.80 -5.65
CA GLU A 13 11.36 -24.67 -6.63
C GLU A 13 11.72 -25.31 -7.97
N ALA A 14 12.93 -25.06 -8.47
CA ALA A 14 13.38 -25.64 -9.73
C ALA A 14 13.38 -27.18 -9.67
N ILE A 15 13.82 -27.77 -8.56
CA ILE A 15 13.81 -29.22 -8.37
C ILE A 15 12.37 -29.76 -8.24
N LEU A 16 11.51 -29.08 -7.47
CA LEU A 16 10.11 -29.49 -7.31
C LEU A 16 9.33 -29.47 -8.64
N ASN A 17 9.58 -28.47 -9.50
CA ASN A 17 8.85 -28.28 -10.75
C ASN A 17 9.33 -29.19 -11.89
N SER A 18 10.63 -29.51 -11.94
CA SER A 18 11.23 -30.27 -13.06
C SER A 18 11.51 -31.73 -12.72
N SER A 19 11.24 -32.15 -11.48
CA SER A 19 11.61 -33.43 -10.87
C SER A 19 13.12 -33.71 -10.78
N LYS A 20 13.95 -33.19 -11.70
CA LYS A 20 15.41 -33.33 -11.74
C LYS A 20 16.04 -32.12 -12.43
N VAL A 21 17.12 -31.58 -11.85
CA VAL A 21 17.92 -30.48 -12.45
C VAL A 21 19.41 -30.84 -12.49
N HIS A 22 20.17 -30.18 -13.35
CA HIS A 22 21.63 -30.25 -13.35
C HIS A 22 22.26 -28.97 -12.79
N TYR A 23 23.55 -29.05 -12.44
CA TYR A 23 24.32 -27.89 -11.98
C TYR A 23 24.33 -26.74 -13.00
N SER A 24 24.27 -27.03 -14.30
CA SER A 24 24.14 -26.03 -15.36
C SER A 24 22.84 -25.25 -15.25
N ASP A 25 21.74 -25.93 -14.96
CA ASP A 25 20.41 -25.34 -14.89
C ASP A 25 20.33 -24.39 -13.69
N ILE A 26 20.85 -24.84 -12.55
CA ILE A 26 20.97 -24.01 -11.35
C ILE A 26 21.89 -22.81 -11.62
N ALA A 27 23.05 -23.00 -12.25
CA ALA A 27 23.97 -21.91 -12.56
C ALA A 27 23.34 -20.87 -13.49
N ASN A 28 22.58 -21.30 -14.49
CA ASN A 28 21.84 -20.42 -15.38
C ASN A 28 20.70 -19.68 -14.65
N LEU A 29 20.05 -20.34 -13.69
CA LEU A 29 18.94 -19.78 -12.92
C LEU A 29 19.37 -18.66 -11.97
N ILE A 30 20.46 -18.87 -11.21
CA ILE A 30 20.87 -17.94 -10.13
C ILE A 30 22.15 -17.15 -10.43
N GLY A 31 22.85 -17.46 -11.52
CA GLY A 31 24.06 -16.74 -11.94
C GLY A 31 25.24 -16.84 -10.96
N LYS A 32 25.32 -17.94 -10.19
CA LYS A 32 26.37 -18.15 -9.17
C LYS A 32 27.39 -19.19 -9.59
N SER A 33 28.58 -19.11 -8.99
CA SER A 33 29.66 -20.07 -9.20
C SER A 33 29.27 -21.47 -8.72
N ARG A 34 29.84 -22.53 -9.32
CA ARG A 34 29.66 -23.91 -8.84
C ARG A 34 29.97 -24.09 -7.35
N LYS A 35 30.98 -23.38 -6.84
CA LYS A 35 31.36 -23.41 -5.42
C LYS A 35 30.22 -22.89 -4.52
N THR A 36 29.58 -21.79 -4.93
CA THR A 36 28.44 -21.21 -4.23
C THR A 36 27.21 -22.13 -4.30
N ILE A 37 26.95 -22.72 -5.48
CA ILE A 37 25.83 -23.65 -5.68
C ILE A 37 26.00 -24.88 -4.80
N ALA A 38 27.20 -25.47 -4.72
CA ALA A 38 27.46 -26.61 -3.85
C ALA A 38 27.12 -26.29 -2.39
N LYS A 39 27.57 -25.13 -1.89
CA LYS A 39 27.23 -24.64 -0.55
C LYS A 39 25.71 -24.50 -0.35
N TYR A 40 24.99 -23.94 -1.31
CA TYR A 40 23.53 -23.81 -1.24
C TYR A 40 22.85 -25.18 -1.23
N LEU A 41 23.31 -26.13 -2.03
CA LEU A 41 22.77 -27.49 -2.01
C LEU A 41 23.03 -28.20 -0.68
N ASP A 42 24.15 -27.91 0.00
CA ASP A 42 24.44 -28.46 1.34
C ASP A 42 23.47 -27.89 2.38
N ASN A 43 23.23 -26.59 2.34
CA ASN A 43 22.22 -25.94 3.20
C ASN A 43 20.81 -26.47 2.93
N ILE A 44 20.44 -26.62 1.65
CA ILE A 44 19.14 -27.17 1.24
C ILE A 44 18.99 -28.59 1.75
N ALA A 45 20.01 -29.44 1.62
CA ALA A 45 19.96 -30.83 2.09
C ALA A 45 19.60 -30.90 3.58
N ASN A 46 20.23 -30.06 4.42
CA ASN A 46 19.91 -29.98 5.85
C ASN A 46 18.49 -29.43 6.12
N TYR A 47 18.04 -28.47 5.31
CA TYR A 47 16.70 -27.90 5.46
C TYR A 47 15.60 -28.92 5.14
N VAL A 48 15.73 -29.64 4.02
CA VAL A 48 14.68 -30.57 3.55
C VAL A 48 14.56 -31.83 4.41
N GLU A 49 15.61 -32.19 5.15
CA GLU A 49 15.60 -33.34 6.07
C GLU A 49 14.52 -33.19 7.17
N HIS A 50 14.18 -31.96 7.57
CA HIS A 50 13.11 -31.68 8.52
C HIS A 50 11.71 -32.07 8.02
N PHE A 51 11.58 -32.32 6.71
CA PHE A 51 10.34 -32.72 6.06
C PHE A 51 10.35 -34.20 5.65
N ASP A 52 11.29 -34.99 6.17
CA ASP A 52 11.54 -36.38 5.76
C ASP A 52 11.86 -36.51 4.25
N VAL A 53 12.52 -35.48 3.70
CA VAL A 53 12.95 -35.41 2.29
C VAL A 53 14.47 -35.40 2.21
N SER A 54 15.04 -36.16 1.28
CA SER A 54 16.47 -36.20 0.99
C SER A 54 16.79 -35.51 -0.34
N LEU A 55 17.82 -34.66 -0.35
CA LEU A 55 18.37 -34.12 -1.60
C LEU A 55 19.46 -35.06 -2.13
N ILE A 56 19.22 -35.64 -3.31
CA ILE A 56 20.14 -36.59 -3.94
C ILE A 56 20.90 -35.89 -5.07
N ARG A 57 22.23 -36.08 -5.10
CA ARG A 57 23.11 -35.59 -6.18
C ARG A 57 23.78 -36.78 -6.86
N LYS A 58 23.37 -37.12 -8.08
CA LYS A 58 23.94 -38.24 -8.85
C LYS A 58 24.57 -37.77 -10.15
N ARG A 59 25.82 -38.17 -10.38
CA ARG A 59 26.55 -37.88 -11.62
C ARG A 59 25.77 -38.47 -12.81
N ASN A 60 25.64 -37.69 -13.88
CA ASN A 60 24.88 -38.03 -15.11
C ASN A 60 23.37 -38.29 -14.92
N VAL A 61 22.82 -38.10 -13.71
CA VAL A 61 21.39 -38.27 -13.41
C VAL A 61 20.76 -36.94 -12.99
N GLY A 62 21.52 -36.09 -12.30
CA GLY A 62 21.07 -34.78 -11.84
C GLY A 62 20.90 -34.70 -10.33
N ILE A 63 20.19 -33.66 -9.91
CA ILE A 63 19.90 -33.27 -8.53
C ILE A 63 18.38 -33.33 -8.37
N TYR A 64 17.90 -34.06 -7.36
CA TYR A 64 16.48 -34.28 -7.14
C TYR A 64 16.14 -34.54 -5.68
N PHE A 65 14.86 -34.46 -5.33
CA PHE A 65 14.34 -34.82 -4.01
C PHE A 65 13.80 -36.25 -3.99
N GLU A 66 14.06 -36.97 -2.91
CA GLU A 66 13.52 -38.30 -2.64
C GLU A 66 12.78 -38.28 -1.29
N GLY A 67 11.60 -38.89 -1.22
CA GLY A 67 10.69 -38.82 -0.07
C GLY A 67 9.36 -38.14 -0.40
N ASN A 68 8.54 -37.88 0.63
CA ASN A 68 7.25 -37.20 0.46
C ASN A 68 7.43 -35.68 0.41
N ILE A 69 7.49 -35.13 -0.80
CA ILE A 69 7.71 -33.69 -1.02
C ILE A 69 6.49 -32.80 -0.71
N SER A 70 5.34 -33.36 -0.34
CA SER A 70 4.10 -32.58 -0.18
C SER A 70 4.24 -31.49 0.89
N LYS A 71 4.79 -31.84 2.07
CA LYS A 71 5.02 -30.88 3.17
C LYS A 71 6.08 -29.82 2.82
N LEU A 72 7.12 -30.23 2.10
CA LEU A 72 8.15 -29.31 1.61
C LEU A 72 7.54 -28.31 0.60
N SER A 73 6.75 -28.79 -0.35
CA SER A 73 6.07 -27.96 -1.34
C SER A 73 5.12 -26.95 -0.68
N GLU A 74 4.32 -27.40 0.29
CA GLU A 74 3.43 -26.54 1.07
C GLU A 74 4.21 -25.44 1.81
N SER A 75 5.29 -25.79 2.51
CA SER A 75 6.12 -24.82 3.23
C SER A 75 6.77 -23.79 2.30
N ILE A 76 7.23 -24.19 1.12
CA ILE A 76 7.79 -23.26 0.12
C ILE A 76 6.71 -22.34 -0.44
N GLN A 77 5.51 -22.86 -0.70
CA GLN A 77 4.36 -22.05 -1.15
C GLN A 77 3.96 -21.03 -0.08
N GLU A 78 3.84 -21.43 1.18
CA GLU A 78 3.57 -20.53 2.31
C GLU A 78 4.64 -19.45 2.42
N ASN A 79 5.93 -19.81 2.34
CA ASN A 79 7.02 -18.84 2.34
C ASN A 79 6.94 -17.85 1.18
N ASN A 80 6.52 -18.29 0.00
CA ASN A 80 6.34 -17.41 -1.15
C ASN A 80 5.17 -16.45 -0.97
N ILE A 81 4.04 -16.93 -0.45
CA ILE A 81 2.89 -16.09 -0.12
C ILE A 81 3.31 -15.05 0.93
N LEU A 82 4.03 -15.47 1.98
CA LEU A 82 4.58 -14.57 2.99
C LEU A 82 5.54 -13.54 2.38
N LYS A 83 6.51 -13.97 1.56
CA LYS A 83 7.45 -13.07 0.88
C LYS A 83 6.75 -12.09 -0.07
N PHE A 84 5.76 -12.57 -0.81
CA PHE A 84 4.96 -11.73 -1.70
C PHE A 84 4.20 -10.68 -0.90
N ASN A 85 3.52 -11.08 0.18
CA ASN A 85 2.82 -10.18 1.08
C ASN A 85 3.76 -9.17 1.75
N ILE A 86 4.93 -9.62 2.22
CA ILE A 86 5.97 -8.74 2.78
C ILE A 86 6.47 -7.75 1.72
N SER A 87 6.73 -8.20 0.49
CA SER A 87 7.19 -7.32 -0.60
C SER A 87 6.11 -6.30 -1.00
N LYS A 88 4.84 -6.71 -1.02
CA LYS A 88 3.70 -5.83 -1.26
C LYS A 88 3.61 -4.79 -0.13
N GLN A 89 3.62 -5.24 1.11
CA GLN A 89 3.58 -4.39 2.30
C GLN A 89 4.73 -3.37 2.30
N ARG A 90 5.97 -3.82 2.06
CA ARG A 90 7.14 -2.94 1.95
C ARG A 90 7.00 -1.89 0.84
N SER A 91 6.39 -2.26 -0.29
CA SER A 91 6.16 -1.31 -1.38
C SER A 91 5.11 -0.26 -0.99
N LEU A 92 4.09 -0.64 -0.20
CA LEU A 92 3.12 0.30 0.37
C LEU A 92 3.80 1.21 1.39
N ASP A 93 4.59 0.67 2.30
CA ASP A 93 5.30 1.45 3.33
C ASP A 93 6.29 2.43 2.71
N LEU A 94 7.00 2.00 1.64
CA LEU A 94 7.88 2.87 0.87
C LEU A 94 7.12 4.01 0.18
N LEU A 95 5.96 3.73 -0.41
CA LEU A 95 5.11 4.75 -1.02
C LEU A 95 4.57 5.73 0.03
N THR A 96 4.12 5.22 1.17
CA THR A 96 3.68 6.00 2.34
C THR A 96 4.79 6.98 2.75
N GLU A 97 6.00 6.46 2.99
CA GLU A 97 7.16 7.28 3.37
C GLU A 97 7.43 8.41 2.37
N LEU A 98 7.46 8.09 1.07
CA LEU A 98 7.71 9.07 0.02
C LEU A 98 6.62 10.15 -0.07
N LEU A 99 5.36 9.81 0.24
CA LEU A 99 4.25 10.77 0.25
C LEU A 99 4.30 11.74 1.43
N ILE A 100 4.78 11.29 2.59
CA ILE A 100 4.80 12.07 3.82
C ILE A 100 6.03 12.97 3.90
N THR A 101 7.19 12.46 3.47
CA THR A 101 8.46 13.20 3.57
C THR A 101 8.45 14.47 2.72
N ASN A 102 7.68 14.49 1.61
CA ASN A 102 7.47 15.65 0.73
C ASN A 102 8.77 16.40 0.33
N LYS A 103 9.90 15.70 0.38
CA LYS A 103 11.26 16.16 0.08
C LYS A 103 12.00 15.03 -0.63
N ALA A 104 13.06 15.37 -1.34
CA ALA A 104 13.94 14.37 -1.93
C ALA A 104 14.62 13.56 -0.82
N ILE A 105 14.64 12.23 -0.99
CA ILE A 105 15.33 11.28 -0.10
C ILE A 105 16.17 10.33 -0.95
N THR A 106 17.41 10.07 -0.55
CA THR A 106 18.31 9.23 -1.34
C THR A 106 17.91 7.75 -1.25
N VAL A 107 18.29 6.99 -2.29
CA VAL A 107 18.13 5.53 -2.29
C VAL A 107 18.86 4.89 -1.11
N GLN A 108 20.01 5.45 -0.70
CA GLN A 108 20.76 4.91 0.44
C GLN A 108 20.03 5.16 1.77
N GLU A 109 19.54 6.37 2.01
CA GLU A 109 18.78 6.69 3.23
C GLU A 109 17.50 5.84 3.35
N LEU A 110 16.79 5.63 2.24
CA LEU A 110 15.65 4.72 2.21
C LEU A 110 16.07 3.27 2.50
N ALA A 111 17.18 2.81 1.90
CA ALA A 111 17.65 1.44 2.12
C ALA A 111 18.01 1.21 3.58
N ASP A 112 18.68 2.19 4.20
CA ASP A 112 19.05 2.16 5.62
C ASP A 112 17.80 2.23 6.52
N LYS A 113 16.86 3.12 6.22
CA LYS A 113 15.60 3.28 6.98
C LYS A 113 14.74 2.01 6.98
N PHE A 114 14.69 1.32 5.85
CA PHE A 114 13.92 0.07 5.71
C PHE A 114 14.76 -1.18 6.02
N PHE A 115 16.02 -1.04 6.42
CA PHE A 115 16.96 -2.13 6.70
C PHE A 115 17.07 -3.16 5.55
N ILE A 116 17.17 -2.67 4.31
CA ILE A 116 17.25 -3.51 3.10
C ILE A 116 18.44 -3.15 2.23
N SER A 117 18.83 -4.06 1.35
CA SER A 117 19.84 -3.76 0.34
C SER A 117 19.32 -2.76 -0.69
N ARG A 118 20.25 -1.96 -1.25
CA ARG A 118 19.96 -1.05 -2.37
C ARG A 118 19.24 -1.74 -3.54
N SER A 119 19.66 -2.96 -3.90
CA SER A 119 19.04 -3.72 -4.99
C SER A 119 17.58 -4.11 -4.69
N THR A 120 17.27 -4.41 -3.43
CA THR A 120 15.90 -4.73 -2.99
C THR A 120 15.03 -3.48 -3.05
N LEU A 121 15.55 -2.35 -2.56
CA LEU A 121 14.86 -1.07 -2.62
C LEU A 121 14.58 -0.64 -4.08
N GLU A 122 15.55 -0.79 -4.98
CA GLU A 122 15.36 -0.47 -6.40
C GLU A 122 14.23 -1.29 -7.06
N ASN A 123 14.07 -2.56 -6.65
CA ASN A 123 12.94 -3.37 -7.10
C ASN A 123 11.60 -2.91 -6.50
N ASN A 124 11.57 -2.53 -5.22
CA ASN A 124 10.36 -1.95 -4.61
C ASN A 124 9.99 -0.62 -5.26
N LEU A 125 10.97 0.22 -5.61
CA LEU A 125 10.75 1.48 -6.33
C LEU A 125 10.13 1.26 -7.73
N LYS A 126 10.38 0.13 -8.39
CA LYS A 126 9.69 -0.21 -9.66
C LYS A 126 8.20 -0.43 -9.45
N ALA A 127 7.83 -1.15 -8.39
CA ALA A 127 6.42 -1.35 -8.03
C ALA A 127 5.74 -0.03 -7.66
N VAL A 128 6.42 0.81 -6.86
CA VAL A 128 5.94 2.16 -6.50
C VAL A 128 5.72 3.03 -7.74
N LYS A 129 6.65 3.06 -8.70
CA LYS A 129 6.49 3.79 -9.97
C LYS A 129 5.24 3.33 -10.73
N GLY A 130 5.04 2.02 -10.86
CA GLY A 130 3.87 1.46 -11.53
C GLY A 130 2.56 1.86 -10.85
N PHE A 131 2.54 1.96 -9.53
CA PHE A 131 1.39 2.41 -8.77
C PHE A 131 1.11 3.91 -8.98
N LEU A 132 2.12 4.78 -8.83
CA LEU A 132 1.99 6.23 -8.99
C LEU A 132 1.40 6.64 -10.35
N ASN A 133 1.85 5.97 -11.42
CA ASN A 133 1.40 6.27 -12.78
C ASN A 133 -0.13 6.12 -12.96
N LYS A 134 -0.78 5.21 -12.22
CA LYS A 134 -2.24 5.03 -12.27
C LYS A 134 -3.01 6.25 -11.76
N PHE A 135 -2.36 7.09 -10.98
CA PHE A 135 -2.94 8.27 -10.34
C PHE A 135 -2.46 9.60 -10.96
N GLY A 136 -1.74 9.55 -12.09
CA GLY A 136 -1.14 10.75 -12.71
C GLY A 136 0.10 11.28 -11.99
N ALA A 137 0.55 10.58 -10.94
CA ALA A 137 1.75 10.93 -10.20
C ALA A 137 3.00 10.24 -10.78
N SER A 138 4.17 10.80 -10.50
CA SER A 138 5.44 10.23 -10.94
C SER A 138 6.53 10.33 -9.87
N LEU A 139 7.58 9.54 -10.06
CA LEU A 139 8.76 9.54 -9.21
C LEU A 139 9.90 10.23 -9.97
N LEU A 140 10.37 11.37 -9.45
CA LEU A 140 11.48 12.12 -10.02
C LEU A 140 12.77 11.82 -9.26
N THR A 141 13.83 11.51 -10.01
CA THR A 141 15.18 11.43 -9.45
C THR A 141 15.88 12.78 -9.66
N THR A 142 16.33 13.37 -8.56
CA THR A 142 17.06 14.63 -8.50
C THR A 142 18.48 14.38 -7.95
N LYS A 143 19.31 15.42 -7.91
CA LYS A 143 20.64 15.35 -7.26
C LYS A 143 20.54 15.08 -5.75
N GLU A 144 19.44 15.49 -5.13
CA GLU A 144 19.18 15.38 -3.68
C GLU A 144 18.50 14.05 -3.32
N GLY A 145 18.14 13.24 -4.32
CA GLY A 145 17.45 11.96 -4.13
C GLY A 145 16.16 11.87 -4.92
N ILE A 146 15.26 11.01 -4.45
CA ILE A 146 14.01 10.65 -5.11
C ILE A 146 12.85 11.39 -4.44
N VAL A 147 11.92 11.93 -5.23
CA VAL A 147 10.73 12.64 -4.75
C VAL A 147 9.50 12.30 -5.58
N ILE A 148 8.32 12.33 -4.97
CA ILE A 148 7.04 12.22 -5.69
C ILE A 148 6.67 13.58 -6.28
N VAL A 149 6.40 13.59 -7.59
CA VAL A 149 5.82 14.74 -8.30
C VAL A 149 4.35 14.44 -8.55
N ALA A 150 3.49 15.16 -7.83
CA ALA A 150 2.05 15.04 -7.89
C ALA A 150 1.39 16.34 -7.43
N SER A 151 0.27 16.72 -8.04
CA SER A 151 -0.62 17.76 -7.54
C SER A 151 -1.23 17.35 -6.20
N GLU A 152 -1.71 18.32 -5.42
CA GLU A 152 -2.36 18.04 -4.13
C GLU A 152 -3.60 17.15 -4.27
N ARG A 153 -4.33 17.25 -5.38
CA ARG A 153 -5.45 16.35 -5.66
C ARG A 153 -4.99 14.91 -5.85
N GLU A 154 -3.89 14.70 -6.55
CA GLU A 154 -3.32 13.37 -6.80
C GLU A 154 -2.74 12.77 -5.52
N LYS A 155 -2.04 13.57 -4.69
CA LYS A 155 -1.56 13.13 -3.37
C LYS A 155 -2.71 12.67 -2.47
N ARG A 156 -3.80 13.45 -2.39
CA ARG A 156 -4.98 13.05 -1.58
C ARG A 156 -5.64 11.77 -2.09
N ARG A 157 -5.67 11.56 -3.41
CA ARG A 157 -6.15 10.30 -4.00
C ARG A 157 -5.25 9.12 -3.66
N LEU A 158 -3.93 9.29 -3.78
CA LEU A 158 -2.95 8.27 -3.40
C LEU A 158 -3.06 7.90 -1.91
N MET A 159 -3.22 8.89 -1.03
CA MET A 159 -3.42 8.67 0.41
C MET A 159 -4.71 7.89 0.67
N SER A 160 -5.82 8.26 0.04
CA SER A 160 -7.09 7.54 0.17
C SER A 160 -6.99 6.09 -0.29
N GLU A 161 -6.28 5.85 -1.39
CA GLU A 161 -6.04 4.49 -1.90
C GLU A 161 -5.18 3.67 -0.94
N LEU A 162 -4.09 4.25 -0.42
CA LEU A 162 -3.24 3.58 0.57
C LEU A 162 -4.02 3.19 1.82
N ILE A 163 -4.84 4.12 2.32
CA ILE A 163 -5.71 3.88 3.46
C ILE A 163 -6.63 2.68 3.21
N SER A 164 -7.24 2.61 2.02
CA SER A 164 -8.04 1.44 1.60
C SER A 164 -7.21 0.15 1.56
N LEU A 165 -5.98 0.21 1.06
CA LEU A 165 -5.09 -0.97 0.97
C LEU A 165 -4.60 -1.46 2.34
N TYR A 166 -4.39 -0.56 3.30
CA TYR A 166 -3.97 -0.92 4.66
C TYR A 166 -5.10 -1.51 5.50
N TRP A 167 -6.32 -0.97 5.37
CA TRP A 167 -7.48 -1.51 6.11
C TRP A 167 -8.16 -2.70 5.41
N GLY A 168 -7.83 -2.97 4.14
CA GLY A 168 -8.38 -4.08 3.36
C GLY A 168 -9.82 -3.85 2.87
N ASP A 169 -10.33 -4.80 2.09
CA ASP A 169 -11.68 -4.71 1.48
C ASP A 169 -12.80 -4.62 2.56
N ASP A 170 -12.56 -5.13 3.77
CA ASP A 170 -13.48 -5.03 4.91
C ASP A 170 -13.76 -3.61 5.38
N TYR A 171 -12.87 -2.66 5.08
CA TYR A 171 -13.04 -1.25 5.41
C TYR A 171 -14.08 -0.54 4.54
N LEU A 172 -14.19 -0.97 3.28
CA LEU A 172 -15.18 -0.50 2.31
C LEU A 172 -16.37 -1.46 2.19
N ASN A 173 -16.38 -2.55 2.99
CA ASN A 173 -17.50 -3.48 3.01
C ASN A 173 -18.74 -2.81 3.59
N LYS A 174 -19.84 -2.94 2.83
CA LYS A 174 -21.14 -2.30 3.02
C LYS A 174 -21.81 -2.56 4.39
N GLU A 175 -21.25 -3.43 5.22
CA GLU A 175 -21.87 -3.89 6.48
C GLU A 175 -21.22 -3.33 7.76
N ARG A 176 -20.02 -2.73 7.68
CA ARG A 176 -19.37 -2.12 8.85
C ARG A 176 -19.47 -0.60 8.79
N GLN A 177 -20.29 0.01 9.63
CA GLN A 177 -20.28 1.46 9.78
C GLN A 177 -18.99 1.88 10.51
N LEU A 178 -18.28 2.89 9.99
CA LEU A 178 -17.14 3.49 10.70
C LEU A 178 -17.61 4.04 12.05
N GLN A 179 -17.22 3.38 13.12
CA GLN A 179 -17.61 3.76 14.48
C GLN A 179 -16.44 4.44 15.19
N MET A 180 -16.76 5.21 16.24
CA MET A 180 -15.75 5.87 17.08
C MET A 180 -14.73 4.90 17.68
N LYS A 181 -15.05 3.60 17.77
CA LYS A 181 -14.14 2.54 18.21
C LYS A 181 -13.06 2.21 17.17
N ASP A 182 -13.35 2.34 15.87
CA ASP A 182 -12.36 2.09 14.81
C ASP A 182 -11.29 3.21 14.75
N ALA A 183 -11.60 4.39 15.29
CA ALA A 183 -10.62 5.47 15.45
C ALA A 183 -9.56 5.17 16.53
N GLN A 184 -9.81 4.24 17.45
CA GLN A 184 -8.85 3.80 18.46
C GLN A 184 -7.93 2.67 17.96
N ASP A 185 -8.36 1.95 16.91
CA ASP A 185 -7.63 0.84 16.27
C ASP A 185 -7.02 1.25 14.92
N VAL A 186 -6.79 2.57 14.73
CA VAL A 186 -6.10 3.08 13.54
C VAL A 186 -4.70 2.49 13.54
N SER A 187 -4.46 1.54 12.65
CA SER A 187 -3.14 0.93 12.47
C SER A 187 -2.05 2.00 12.43
N THR A 188 -0.91 1.71 13.04
CA THR A 188 0.25 2.62 13.10
C THR A 188 0.69 3.16 11.73
N ASN A 189 0.35 2.44 10.66
CA ASN A 189 0.69 2.82 9.29
C ASN A 189 -0.22 3.92 8.71
N ILE A 190 -1.48 4.01 9.17
CA ILE A 190 -2.46 4.98 8.66
C ILE A 190 -2.47 6.27 9.48
N SER A 191 -2.14 6.19 10.77
CA SER A 191 -2.03 7.36 11.66
C SER A 191 -1.00 8.37 11.17
N VAL A 192 -0.13 7.97 10.25
CA VAL A 192 0.83 8.86 9.60
C VAL A 192 0.18 9.84 8.60
N PHE A 193 -0.98 9.49 8.03
CA PHE A 193 -1.74 10.38 7.14
C PHE A 193 -2.67 11.32 7.90
N PHE A 194 -3.25 10.86 9.01
CA PHE A 194 -4.17 11.67 9.81
C PHE A 194 -4.21 11.26 11.27
N SER A 195 -4.54 12.22 12.14
CA SER A 195 -4.72 11.91 13.56
C SER A 195 -6.09 11.28 13.83
N PRO A 196 -6.19 10.35 14.81
CA PRO A 196 -7.47 9.84 15.29
C PRO A 196 -8.45 10.95 15.72
N GLU A 197 -7.93 12.03 16.31
CA GLU A 197 -8.74 13.19 16.70
C GLU A 197 -9.40 13.86 15.50
N THR A 198 -8.67 14.03 14.39
CA THR A 198 -9.23 14.60 13.16
C THR A 198 -10.34 13.70 12.62
N LEU A 199 -10.13 12.38 12.57
CA LEU A 199 -11.15 11.44 12.11
C LEU A 199 -12.42 11.52 12.97
N ILE A 200 -12.29 11.54 14.30
CA ILE A 200 -13.42 11.65 15.23
C ILE A 200 -14.20 12.94 14.99
N LYS A 201 -13.51 14.09 14.85
CA LYS A 201 -14.15 15.38 14.55
C LYS A 201 -14.85 15.38 13.19
N VAL A 202 -14.26 14.75 12.17
CA VAL A 202 -14.90 14.59 10.86
C VAL A 202 -16.17 13.75 10.97
N LEU A 203 -16.14 12.63 11.69
CA LEU A 203 -17.33 11.79 11.88
C LEU A 203 -18.44 12.55 12.63
N ASN A 204 -18.10 13.35 13.64
CA ASN A 204 -19.06 14.21 14.33
C ASN A 204 -19.67 15.26 13.39
N ALA A 205 -18.84 15.94 12.60
CA ALA A 205 -19.28 16.90 11.60
C ALA A 205 -20.20 16.26 10.55
N LEU A 206 -19.85 15.06 10.04
CA LEU A 206 -20.67 14.35 9.07
C LEU A 206 -22.03 13.91 9.65
N ASN A 207 -22.05 13.47 10.90
CA ASN A 207 -23.31 13.16 11.60
C ASN A 207 -24.21 14.38 11.76
N GLN A 208 -23.64 15.55 12.10
CA GLN A 208 -24.39 16.82 12.14
C GLN A 208 -24.88 17.22 10.74
N PHE A 209 -24.01 17.13 9.73
CA PHE A 209 -24.34 17.42 8.34
C PHE A 209 -25.49 16.54 7.83
N LYS A 210 -25.47 15.23 8.10
CA LYS A 210 -26.53 14.28 7.72
C LYS A 210 -27.88 14.68 8.31
N LYS A 211 -27.90 15.08 9.59
CA LYS A 211 -29.13 15.55 10.28
C LYS A 211 -29.67 16.86 9.69
N ILE A 212 -28.80 17.80 9.33
CA ILE A 212 -29.21 19.13 8.85
C ILE A 212 -29.62 19.10 7.36
N SER A 213 -28.85 18.39 6.53
CA SER A 213 -29.06 18.36 5.08
C SER A 213 -30.20 17.42 4.66
N GLY A 214 -30.43 16.35 5.42
CA GLY A 214 -31.32 15.26 5.01
C GLY A 214 -30.81 14.47 3.80
N LEU A 215 -29.55 14.67 3.38
CA LEU A 215 -28.96 13.95 2.26
C LEU A 215 -28.84 12.46 2.61
N LYS A 216 -29.47 11.62 1.78
CA LYS A 216 -29.32 10.17 1.86
C LYS A 216 -27.96 9.77 1.31
N MET A 217 -27.29 8.86 2.01
CA MET A 217 -26.00 8.29 1.63
C MET A 217 -26.02 6.83 2.03
N SER A 218 -25.47 5.98 1.17
CA SER A 218 -25.06 4.63 1.55
C SER A 218 -23.92 4.68 2.58
N ASP A 219 -23.68 3.58 3.29
CA ASP A 219 -22.56 3.50 4.23
C ASP A 219 -21.22 3.70 3.51
N TYR A 220 -21.07 3.17 2.29
CA TYR A 220 -19.89 3.38 1.45
C TYR A 220 -19.64 4.86 1.14
N GLU A 221 -20.67 5.60 0.71
CA GLU A 221 -20.55 7.03 0.42
C GLU A 221 -20.20 7.84 1.67
N TYR A 222 -20.80 7.49 2.81
CA TYR A 222 -20.49 8.12 4.08
C TYR A 222 -19.04 7.89 4.50
N GLN A 223 -18.55 6.66 4.40
CA GLN A 223 -17.16 6.29 4.73
C GLN A 223 -16.16 6.95 3.79
N SER A 224 -16.42 6.89 2.48
CA SER A 224 -15.58 7.52 1.46
C SER A 224 -15.47 9.03 1.70
N LEU A 225 -16.60 9.69 1.99
CA LEU A 225 -16.61 11.11 2.32
C LEU A 225 -15.82 11.40 3.62
N ALA A 226 -15.98 10.56 4.66
CA ALA A 226 -15.24 10.71 5.91
C ALA A 226 -13.72 10.65 5.71
N ILE A 227 -13.23 9.71 4.91
CA ILE A 227 -11.80 9.59 4.61
C ILE A 227 -11.29 10.75 3.77
N HIS A 228 -11.98 11.12 2.70
CA HIS A 228 -11.57 12.26 1.90
C HIS A 228 -11.56 13.58 2.70
N LEU A 229 -12.54 13.78 3.59
CA LEU A 229 -12.56 14.93 4.48
C LEU A 229 -11.42 14.90 5.50
N THR A 230 -11.16 13.75 6.10
CA THR A 230 -10.10 13.59 7.11
C THR A 230 -8.74 13.92 6.50
N ILE A 231 -8.45 13.38 5.32
CA ILE A 231 -7.22 13.69 4.56
C ILE A 231 -7.19 15.19 4.22
N ALA A 232 -8.29 15.74 3.68
CA ALA A 232 -8.34 17.15 3.28
C ALA A 232 -8.05 18.09 4.46
N ILE A 233 -8.63 17.84 5.63
CA ILE A 233 -8.44 18.64 6.82
C ILE A 233 -6.99 18.59 7.31
N GLU A 234 -6.36 17.41 7.32
CA GLU A 234 -4.94 17.28 7.69
C GLU A 234 -4.01 18.04 6.74
N ARG A 235 -4.27 17.93 5.43
CA ARG A 235 -3.51 18.67 4.42
C ARG A 235 -3.69 20.19 4.59
N ILE A 236 -4.91 20.65 4.88
CA ILE A 236 -5.18 22.08 5.16
C ILE A 236 -4.43 22.55 6.41
N LYS A 237 -4.42 21.76 7.49
CA LYS A 237 -3.67 22.08 8.73
C LYS A 237 -2.16 22.23 8.46
N ARG A 238 -1.63 21.50 7.48
CA ARG A 238 -0.22 21.57 7.03
C ARG A 238 0.05 22.65 5.98
N ASN A 239 -0.95 23.48 5.65
CA ASN A 239 -0.90 24.47 4.58
C ASN A 239 -0.66 23.88 3.17
N GLU A 240 -1.03 22.60 2.98
CA GLU A 240 -0.94 21.85 1.72
C GLU A 240 -2.30 21.85 1.01
N VAL A 241 -2.69 23.04 0.54
CA VAL A 241 -4.02 23.30 -0.02
C VAL A 241 -4.08 23.04 -1.53
N ILE A 242 -5.25 22.62 -2.02
CA ILE A 242 -5.53 22.50 -3.44
C ILE A 242 -5.47 23.89 -4.08
N LYS A 243 -4.90 23.93 -5.30
CA LYS A 243 -4.92 25.09 -6.19
C LYS A 243 -5.59 24.69 -7.49
N PHE A 244 -6.82 25.14 -7.72
CA PHE A 244 -7.52 24.88 -8.97
C PHE A 244 -7.08 25.91 -10.02
N SER A 245 -6.77 25.43 -11.24
CA SER A 245 -6.42 26.30 -12.38
C SER A 245 -7.63 26.79 -13.17
N SER A 246 -8.84 26.27 -12.92
CA SER A 246 -10.03 26.48 -13.75
C SER A 246 -11.23 27.11 -13.00
N LYS A 247 -12.22 27.58 -13.77
CA LYS A 247 -13.43 28.27 -13.31
C LYS A 247 -14.13 27.53 -12.16
N ASN A 248 -14.43 28.29 -11.12
CA ASN A 248 -15.21 27.85 -9.96
C ASN A 248 -16.64 27.51 -10.39
N SER A 249 -17.15 26.33 -10.00
CA SER A 249 -18.57 26.01 -10.16
C SER A 249 -19.39 26.61 -9.01
N VAL A 250 -20.70 26.73 -9.22
CA VAL A 250 -21.62 27.10 -8.15
C VAL A 250 -21.61 25.99 -7.10
N LEU A 251 -21.51 26.38 -5.82
CA LEU A 251 -21.54 25.42 -4.71
C LEU A 251 -22.97 24.94 -4.49
N GLU A 252 -23.15 23.63 -4.41
CA GLU A 252 -24.43 23.01 -4.09
C GLU A 252 -24.91 23.38 -2.69
N LYS A 253 -26.23 23.33 -2.49
CA LYS A 253 -26.85 23.61 -1.18
C LYS A 253 -26.24 22.74 -0.08
N ASN A 254 -26.08 21.44 -0.35
CA ASN A 254 -25.50 20.49 0.60
C ASN A 254 -24.03 20.79 0.88
N THR A 255 -23.27 21.21 -0.13
CA THR A 255 -21.87 21.66 0.04
C THR A 255 -21.78 22.85 0.99
N LEU A 256 -22.67 23.84 0.86
CA LEU A 256 -22.70 25.00 1.76
C LEU A 256 -23.00 24.61 3.21
N ILE A 257 -23.87 23.63 3.44
CA ILE A 257 -24.15 23.10 4.79
C ILE A 257 -22.91 22.40 5.34
N LEU A 258 -22.30 21.51 4.56
CA LEU A 258 -21.10 20.77 4.98
C LEU A 258 -19.95 21.72 5.34
N ILE A 259 -19.70 22.74 4.51
CA ILE A 259 -18.68 23.78 4.77
C ILE A 259 -18.92 24.43 6.13
N LYS A 260 -20.15 24.88 6.43
CA LYS A 260 -20.46 25.54 7.70
C LYS A 260 -20.22 24.63 8.90
N VAL A 261 -20.61 23.36 8.79
CA VAL A 261 -20.41 22.38 9.87
C VAL A 261 -18.92 22.12 10.10
N ILE A 262 -18.15 21.93 9.03
CA ILE A 262 -16.70 21.69 9.11
C ILE A 262 -15.94 22.92 9.64
N GLU A 263 -16.21 24.11 9.10
CA GLU A 263 -15.57 25.36 9.57
C GLU A 263 -15.83 25.59 11.07
N LYS A 264 -17.05 25.28 11.55
CA LYS A 264 -17.42 25.35 12.96
C LYS A 264 -16.70 24.30 13.81
N GLU A 265 -16.75 23.03 13.41
CA GLU A 265 -16.17 21.91 14.19
C GLU A 265 -14.65 22.02 14.35
N PHE A 266 -13.97 22.51 13.30
CA PHE A 266 -12.51 22.62 13.29
C PHE A 266 -11.99 24.01 13.63
N GLY A 267 -12.85 25.03 13.72
CA GLY A 267 -12.44 26.42 13.96
C GLY A 267 -11.55 26.98 12.85
N ILE A 268 -11.76 26.52 11.60
CA ILE A 268 -10.97 26.94 10.42
C ILE A 268 -11.85 27.67 9.42
N LYS A 269 -11.22 28.41 8.49
CA LYS A 269 -11.88 28.94 7.31
C LYS A 269 -11.33 28.24 6.08
N LEU A 270 -12.20 27.57 5.33
CA LEU A 270 -11.78 26.84 4.15
C LEU A 270 -11.44 27.82 3.00
N PRO A 271 -10.28 27.66 2.34
CA PRO A 271 -9.99 28.36 1.09
C PRO A 271 -11.04 28.07 0.02
N LYS A 272 -11.18 28.97 -0.96
CA LYS A 272 -12.15 28.84 -2.05
C LYS A 272 -12.01 27.50 -2.80
N ASP A 273 -10.77 27.12 -3.09
CA ASP A 273 -10.47 25.90 -3.82
C ASP A 273 -10.80 24.64 -2.99
N GLU A 274 -10.62 24.67 -1.67
CA GLU A 274 -11.05 23.58 -0.79
C GLU A 274 -12.58 23.44 -0.77
N LYS A 275 -13.32 24.56 -0.81
CA LYS A 275 -14.79 24.53 -0.94
C LYS A 275 -15.24 23.88 -2.24
N GLN A 276 -14.54 24.15 -3.34
CA GLN A 276 -14.79 23.50 -4.63
C GLN A 276 -14.47 22.01 -4.59
N TYR A 277 -13.39 21.63 -3.91
CA TYR A 277 -13.05 20.22 -3.72
C TYR A 277 -14.15 19.46 -2.96
N LEU A 278 -14.70 20.05 -1.89
CA LEU A 278 -15.86 19.47 -1.19
C LEU A 278 -17.09 19.36 -2.09
N ASN A 279 -17.29 20.35 -2.97
CA ASN A 279 -18.41 20.34 -3.93
C ASN A 279 -18.35 19.13 -4.86
N ILE A 280 -17.16 18.74 -5.33
CA ILE A 280 -16.98 17.57 -6.20
C ILE A 280 -17.44 16.29 -5.49
N HIS A 281 -17.11 16.13 -4.21
CA HIS A 281 -17.52 14.95 -3.44
C HIS A 281 -19.03 14.90 -3.20
N ILE A 282 -19.63 16.04 -2.84
CA ILE A 282 -21.08 16.13 -2.66
C ILE A 282 -21.83 15.88 -3.97
N LEU A 283 -21.36 16.43 -5.09
CA LEU A 283 -21.95 16.18 -6.41
C LEU A 283 -21.86 14.70 -6.80
N ALA A 284 -20.74 14.01 -6.51
CA ALA A 284 -20.60 12.59 -6.78
C ALA A 284 -21.67 11.76 -6.05
N ILE A 285 -21.89 12.05 -4.76
CA ILE A 285 -22.92 11.41 -3.91
C ILE A 285 -24.34 11.74 -4.41
N GLN A 286 -24.58 12.96 -4.88
CA GLN A 286 -25.89 13.32 -5.42
C GLN A 286 -26.16 12.67 -6.78
N SER A 287 -25.13 12.52 -7.61
CA SER A 287 -25.25 11.89 -8.93
C SER A 287 -25.52 10.39 -8.84
N SER A 288 -24.90 9.67 -7.90
CA SER A 288 -25.14 8.25 -7.67
C SER A 288 -26.60 7.96 -7.27
N LEU A 289 -27.25 8.86 -6.53
CA LEU A 289 -28.66 8.77 -6.19
C LEU A 289 -29.57 8.86 -7.43
N THR A 290 -29.26 9.76 -8.38
CA THR A 290 -30.07 9.96 -9.59
C THR A 290 -30.00 8.81 -10.61
N THR A 291 -28.94 8.00 -10.55
CA THR A 291 -28.79 6.80 -11.41
C THR A 291 -29.43 5.54 -10.84
N ASN A 292 -29.85 5.55 -9.58
CA ASN A 292 -30.44 4.39 -8.89
C ASN A 292 -31.97 4.53 -8.68
N GLU A 293 -32.59 5.54 -9.31
CA GLU A 293 -34.05 5.70 -9.47
C GLU A 293 -34.46 5.36 -10.91
#